data_AF-A0A8I2BBI3-F1
#
_entry.id   AF-A0A8I2BBI3-F1
#
_cell.length_a   1.000
_cell.length_b   1.000
_cell.length_c   1.000
_cell.angle_alpha   90.00
_cell.angle_beta   90.00
_cell.angle_gamma   90.00
#
_symmetry.space_group_name_H-M   'P 1'
#
loop_
_entity.id
_entity.type
_entity.pdbx_description
1 polymer ?
#
loop_
_entity_poly.entity_id
_entity_poly.type
_entity_poly.pdbx_seq_one_letter_code
_entity_poly.pdbx_strand_id
1 'polypeptide(L)'
;MYGKRLRELRKKHKKTQAEIGKLLGTDQSGYSKIENDIHSLPISLLGTLANYYGISIDELLEHEPANPKTDKEKAIDILREYEIAYKNDNQTISFLLPQNVTYEIPLDKLPTIVKEIEIKCNDTLNETKRQVFKSLLITYLSEDLDTEQSNYTDYTTSTKPHKKAEEL
;
A
#
# COMPACT_ATOMS: atom_id res chain seq x y z
N MET A 1 19.90 -6.83 13.57
CA MET A 1 20.96 -6.22 12.73
C MET A 1 20.43 -6.11 11.31
N TYR A 2 20.56 -4.95 10.67
CA TYR A 2 19.83 -4.57 9.44
C TYR A 2 20.75 -4.45 8.21
N GLY A 3 22.07 -4.57 8.37
CA GLY A 3 23.03 -4.48 7.26
C GLY A 3 22.79 -5.51 6.16
N LYS A 4 22.40 -6.74 6.54
CA LYS A 4 22.01 -7.80 5.59
C LYS A 4 20.83 -7.37 4.70
N ARG A 5 19.79 -6.78 5.29
CA ARG A 5 18.60 -6.30 4.57
C ARG A 5 18.95 -5.20 3.57
N LEU A 6 19.79 -4.23 3.97
CA LEU A 6 20.27 -3.18 3.08
C LEU A 6 21.02 -3.76 1.85
N ARG A 7 21.83 -4.79 2.08
CA ARG A 7 22.53 -5.52 1.00
C ARG A 7 21.57 -6.21 0.05
N GLU A 8 20.52 -6.85 0.56
CA GLU A 8 19.52 -7.52 -0.25
C GLU A 8 18.74 -6.53 -1.13
N LEU A 9 18.24 -5.43 -0.54
CA LEU A 9 17.57 -4.35 -1.26
C LEU A 9 18.47 -3.77 -2.35
N ARG A 10 19.73 -3.47 -2.02
CA ARG A 10 20.69 -2.97 -3.00
C ARG A 10 20.87 -3.93 -4.18
N LYS A 11 21.04 -5.23 -3.91
CA LYS A 11 21.23 -6.26 -4.94
C LYS A 11 19.97 -6.42 -5.80
N LYS A 12 18.78 -6.41 -5.20
CA LYS A 12 17.49 -6.45 -5.90
C LYS A 12 17.36 -5.29 -6.89
N HIS A 13 17.81 -4.10 -6.51
CA HIS A 13 17.80 -2.90 -7.35
C HIS A 13 19.05 -2.79 -8.26
N LYS A 14 19.90 -3.82 -8.33
CA LYS A 14 21.11 -3.89 -9.16
C LYS A 14 22.07 -2.71 -8.93
N LYS A 15 22.21 -2.27 -7.68
CA LYS A 15 23.06 -1.15 -7.30
C LYS A 15 24.40 -1.59 -6.71
N THR A 16 25.42 -0.79 -6.94
CA THR A 16 26.75 -0.93 -6.32
C THR A 16 26.75 -0.24 -4.95
N GLN A 17 27.69 -0.66 -4.08
CA GLN A 17 27.87 0.00 -2.78
C GLN A 17 28.30 1.46 -2.93
N ALA A 18 29.02 1.80 -4.00
CA ALA A 18 29.42 3.18 -4.31
C ALA A 18 28.22 4.07 -4.67
N GLU A 19 27.26 3.54 -5.44
CA GLU A 19 26.03 4.28 -5.78
C GLU A 19 25.19 4.59 -4.55
N ILE A 20 25.00 3.62 -3.66
CA ILE A 20 24.25 3.85 -2.42
C ILE A 20 25.05 4.71 -1.44
N GLY A 21 26.38 4.55 -1.38
CA GLY A 21 27.24 5.46 -0.61
C GLY A 21 27.03 6.91 -1.05
N LYS A 22 27.07 7.18 -2.36
CA LYS A 22 26.81 8.51 -2.92
C LYS A 22 25.42 9.05 -2.56
N LEU A 23 24.38 8.21 -2.62
CA LEU A 23 23.03 8.57 -2.18
C LEU A 23 23.01 9.02 -0.71
N LEU A 24 23.79 8.37 0.14
CA LEU A 24 23.85 8.62 1.58
C LEU A 24 24.89 9.67 1.99
N GLY A 25 25.61 10.26 1.04
CA GLY A 25 26.71 11.19 1.34
C GLY A 25 27.92 10.53 1.99
N THR A 26 28.15 9.23 1.74
CA THR A 26 29.31 8.47 2.22
C THR A 26 30.06 7.82 1.06
N ASP A 27 31.26 7.30 1.32
CA ASP A 27 32.02 6.56 0.32
C ASP A 27 31.59 5.08 0.27
N GLN A 28 32.11 4.34 -0.71
CA GLN A 28 31.80 2.91 -0.85
C GLN A 28 32.20 2.12 0.40
N SER A 29 33.32 2.48 1.04
CA SER A 29 33.83 1.81 2.24
C SER A 29 32.92 2.05 3.45
N GLY A 30 32.50 3.30 3.66
CA GLY A 30 31.56 3.69 4.70
C GLY A 30 30.24 2.93 4.56
N TYR A 31 29.67 2.88 3.36
CA TYR A 31 28.45 2.10 3.13
C TYR A 31 28.66 0.58 3.30
N SER A 32 29.81 0.05 2.88
CA SER A 32 30.16 -1.37 3.11
C SER A 32 30.19 -1.70 4.60
N LYS A 33 30.72 -0.81 5.45
CA LYS A 33 30.71 -1.00 6.91
C LYS A 33 29.29 -1.02 7.48
N ILE A 34 28.38 -0.22 6.92
CA ILE A 34 26.95 -0.28 7.29
C ILE A 34 26.34 -1.63 6.91
N GLU A 35 26.57 -2.13 5.69
CA GLU A 35 26.04 -3.44 5.26
C GLU A 35 26.59 -4.63 6.05
N ASN A 36 27.74 -4.47 6.71
CA ASN A 36 28.35 -5.49 7.56
C ASN A 36 28.08 -5.26 9.06
N ASP A 37 27.17 -4.33 9.40
CA ASP A 37 26.81 -3.95 10.76
C ASP A 37 28.03 -3.49 11.63
N ILE A 38 29.12 -3.05 10.98
CA ILE A 38 30.28 -2.43 11.63
C ILE A 38 29.97 -0.99 12.03
N HIS A 39 29.18 -0.30 11.20
CA HIS A 39 28.65 1.03 11.49
C HIS A 39 27.14 1.01 11.46
N SER A 40 26.54 1.72 12.41
CA SER A 40 25.10 1.93 12.40
C SER A 40 24.71 2.91 11.30
N LEU A 41 23.58 2.67 10.65
CA LEU A 41 22.95 3.63 9.76
C LEU A 41 22.38 4.78 10.60
N PRO A 42 22.77 6.04 10.37
CA PRO A 42 22.17 7.19 11.03
C PRO A 42 20.66 7.24 10.81
N ILE A 43 19.89 7.53 11.87
CA ILE A 43 18.42 7.62 11.81
C ILE A 43 17.95 8.63 10.75
N SER A 44 18.69 9.75 10.59
CA SER A 44 18.41 10.77 9.58
C SER A 44 18.45 10.27 8.14
N LEU A 45 19.13 9.14 7.87
CA LEU A 45 19.26 8.53 6.55
C LEU A 45 18.27 7.39 6.29
N LEU A 46 17.49 6.97 7.30
CA LEU A 46 16.47 5.94 7.13
C LEU A 46 15.40 6.37 6.13
N GLY A 47 14.89 7.60 6.26
CA GLY A 47 13.90 8.15 5.32
C GLY A 47 14.41 8.22 3.89
N THR A 48 15.70 8.55 3.69
CA THR A 48 16.33 8.57 2.36
C THR A 48 16.32 7.19 1.70
N LEU A 49 16.67 6.13 2.44
CA LEU A 49 16.67 4.77 1.91
C LEU A 49 15.26 4.23 1.69
N ALA A 50 14.35 4.46 2.65
CA ALA A 50 12.95 4.10 2.55
C ALA A 50 12.31 4.69 1.27
N ASN A 51 12.48 6.00 1.05
CA ASN A 51 11.99 6.68 -0.14
C ASN A 51 12.67 6.18 -1.42
N TYR A 52 13.98 5.93 -1.40
CA TYR A 52 14.72 5.44 -2.57
C TYR A 52 14.27 4.03 -2.99
N TYR A 53 13.98 3.15 -2.04
CA TYR A 53 13.52 1.79 -2.31
C TYR A 53 11.99 1.67 -2.44
N GLY A 54 11.23 2.72 -2.12
CA GLY A 54 9.77 2.71 -2.16
C GLY A 54 9.13 1.82 -1.09
N ILE A 55 9.77 1.69 0.07
CA ILE A 55 9.31 0.85 1.19
C ILE A 55 9.22 1.67 2.49
N SER A 56 8.47 1.18 3.47
CA SER A 56 8.42 1.81 4.80
C SER A 56 9.72 1.62 5.60
N ILE A 57 9.94 2.44 6.64
CA ILE A 57 11.08 2.28 7.53
C ILE A 57 11.00 0.95 8.31
N ASP A 58 9.81 0.52 8.71
CA ASP A 58 9.62 -0.79 9.36
C ASP A 58 10.04 -1.94 8.43
N GLU A 59 9.66 -1.88 7.14
CA GLU A 59 10.08 -2.86 6.12
C GLU A 59 11.58 -2.82 5.80
N LEU A 60 12.18 -1.63 5.89
CA LEU A 60 13.63 -1.44 5.72
C LEU A 60 14.40 -2.10 6.86
N LEU A 61 13.86 -2.06 8.07
CA LEU A 61 14.50 -2.57 9.29
C LEU A 61 14.12 -4.01 9.64
N GLU A 62 13.25 -4.66 8.85
CA GLU A 62 12.65 -5.96 9.17
C GLU A 62 12.01 -5.96 10.57
N HIS A 63 11.41 -4.82 10.93
CA HIS A 63 10.77 -4.66 12.22
C HIS A 63 9.35 -5.22 12.15
N GLU A 64 9.16 -6.39 12.76
CA GLU A 64 7.84 -6.96 13.01
C GLU A 64 7.30 -6.38 14.34
N PRO A 65 6.16 -5.66 14.32
CA PRO A 65 5.59 -5.13 15.55
C PRO A 65 5.15 -6.26 16.48
N ALA A 66 5.34 -6.07 17.80
CA ALA A 66 5.02 -7.08 18.82
C ALA A 66 3.55 -7.54 18.80
N ASN A 67 2.65 -6.73 18.25
CA ASN A 67 1.28 -7.11 17.93
C ASN A 67 1.03 -6.82 16.44
N PRO A 68 1.19 -7.82 15.54
CA PRO A 68 1.01 -7.61 14.12
C PRO A 68 -0.44 -7.26 13.82
N LYS A 69 -0.63 -6.16 13.08
CA LYS A 69 -1.94 -5.77 12.58
C LYS A 69 -2.52 -6.90 11.73
N THR A 70 -3.80 -7.18 11.93
CA THR A 70 -4.58 -8.06 11.07
C THR A 70 -4.62 -7.50 9.65
N ASP A 71 -4.89 -8.35 8.66
CA ASP A 71 -4.97 -7.91 7.26
C ASP A 71 -6.05 -6.83 7.05
N LYS A 72 -7.11 -6.85 7.87
CA LYS A 72 -8.15 -5.80 7.92
C LYS A 72 -7.59 -4.45 8.38
N GLU A 73 -6.83 -4.45 9.48
CA GLU A 73 -6.21 -3.23 10.02
C GLU A 73 -5.19 -2.65 9.04
N LYS A 74 -4.38 -3.51 8.39
CA LYS A 74 -3.43 -3.07 7.34
C LYS A 74 -4.14 -2.42 6.17
N ALA A 75 -5.23 -3.02 5.70
CA ALA A 75 -6.02 -2.47 4.59
C ALA A 75 -6.64 -1.11 4.95
N ILE A 76 -7.15 -0.97 6.18
CA ILE A 76 -7.66 0.30 6.71
C ILE A 76 -6.56 1.37 6.79
N ASP A 77 -5.35 1.01 7.21
CA ASP A 77 -4.24 1.96 7.26
C ASP A 77 -3.85 2.45 5.87
N ILE A 78 -3.88 1.60 4.85
CA ILE A 78 -3.66 2.00 3.45
C ILE A 78 -4.73 3.00 2.99
N LEU A 79 -6.01 2.75 3.32
CA LEU A 79 -7.08 3.71 3.02
C LEU A 79 -6.83 5.08 3.68
N ARG A 80 -6.35 5.09 4.93
CA ARG A 80 -6.00 6.32 5.65
C ARG A 80 -4.80 7.02 5.04
N GLU A 81 -3.73 6.28 4.73
CA GLU A 81 -2.51 6.79 4.10
C GLU A 81 -2.82 7.46 2.76
N TYR A 82 -3.74 6.87 1.98
CA TYR A 82 -4.16 7.42 0.71
C TYR A 82 -5.36 8.38 0.81
N GLU A 83 -5.73 8.81 2.02
CA GLU A 83 -6.82 9.77 2.27
C GLU A 83 -8.13 9.38 1.56
N ILE A 84 -8.50 8.11 1.65
CA ILE A 84 -9.77 7.59 1.17
C ILE A 84 -10.83 7.84 2.24
N ALA A 85 -11.93 8.50 1.86
CA ALA A 85 -13.08 8.67 2.74
C ALA A 85 -13.88 7.37 2.81
N TYR A 86 -14.09 6.85 4.03
CA TYR A 86 -14.90 5.67 4.26
C TYR A 86 -15.65 5.76 5.59
N LYS A 87 -16.78 5.05 5.69
CA LYS A 87 -17.44 4.70 6.96
C LYS A 87 -17.23 3.21 7.18
N ASN A 88 -16.94 2.82 8.41
CA ASN A 88 -16.73 1.42 8.76
C ASN A 88 -17.67 1.04 9.90
N ASP A 89 -18.38 -0.07 9.75
CA ASP A 89 -19.12 -0.73 10.82
C ASP A 89 -18.52 -2.12 11.08
N ASN A 90 -19.19 -2.98 11.86
CA ASN A 90 -18.63 -4.28 12.21
C ASN A 90 -18.58 -5.29 11.04
N GLN A 91 -19.28 -5.03 9.93
CA GLN A 91 -19.48 -5.98 8.82
C GLN A 91 -19.09 -5.42 7.46
N THR A 92 -19.21 -4.11 7.25
CA THR A 92 -19.04 -3.47 5.95
C THR A 92 -18.22 -2.18 6.05
N ILE A 93 -17.65 -1.79 4.91
CA ILE A 93 -17.02 -0.50 4.71
C ILE A 93 -17.70 0.21 3.53
N SER A 94 -18.15 1.44 3.79
CA SER A 94 -18.88 2.28 2.83
C SER A 94 -17.98 3.38 2.29
N PHE A 95 -17.82 3.46 0.97
CA PHE A 95 -17.07 4.51 0.28
C PHE A 95 -18.01 5.51 -0.36
N LEU A 96 -17.72 6.81 -0.21
CA LEU A 96 -18.43 7.88 -0.92
C LEU A 96 -17.69 8.21 -2.22
N LEU A 97 -18.29 7.86 -3.35
CA LEU A 97 -17.75 8.16 -4.67
C LEU A 97 -18.25 9.52 -5.21
N PRO A 98 -17.60 10.05 -6.26
CA PRO A 98 -18.16 11.18 -7.02
C PRO A 98 -19.62 10.92 -7.42
N GLN A 99 -20.42 11.99 -7.49
CA GLN A 99 -21.88 11.94 -7.75
C GLN A 99 -22.75 11.43 -6.58
N ASN A 100 -22.26 11.53 -5.33
CA ASN A 100 -23.01 11.15 -4.11
C ASN A 100 -23.46 9.67 -4.08
N VAL A 101 -22.71 8.79 -4.74
CA VAL A 101 -23.00 7.35 -4.70
C VAL A 101 -22.21 6.71 -3.57
N THR A 102 -22.89 5.95 -2.72
CA THR A 102 -22.25 5.16 -1.67
C THR A 102 -22.10 3.70 -2.10
N TYR A 103 -20.90 3.15 -1.93
CA TYR A 103 -20.57 1.76 -2.19
C TYR A 103 -20.21 1.02 -0.93
N GLU A 104 -20.88 -0.08 -0.66
CA GLU A 104 -20.58 -0.94 0.48
C GLU A 104 -19.90 -2.22 0.01
N ILE A 105 -18.82 -2.60 0.69
CA ILE A 105 -18.19 -3.91 0.56
C ILE A 105 -18.11 -4.59 1.93
N PRO A 106 -18.19 -5.93 2.00
CA PRO A 106 -17.93 -6.65 3.23
C PRO A 106 -16.49 -6.42 3.74
N LEU A 107 -16.34 -6.17 5.04
CA LEU A 107 -15.06 -5.80 5.66
C LEU A 107 -14.01 -6.93 5.57
N ASP A 108 -14.44 -8.19 5.49
CA ASP A 108 -13.54 -9.34 5.26
C ASP A 108 -12.94 -9.37 3.84
N LYS A 109 -13.56 -8.69 2.87
CA LYS A 109 -13.07 -8.60 1.48
C LYS A 109 -12.12 -7.43 1.26
N LEU A 110 -12.16 -6.42 2.13
CA LEU A 110 -11.34 -5.21 2.02
C LEU A 110 -9.83 -5.52 1.83
N PRO A 111 -9.21 -6.45 2.58
CA PRO A 111 -7.77 -6.71 2.42
C PRO A 111 -7.39 -7.22 1.03
N THR A 112 -8.22 -8.08 0.45
CA THR A 112 -7.99 -8.63 -0.90
C THR A 112 -8.03 -7.51 -1.94
N ILE A 113 -9.05 -6.66 -1.88
CA ILE A 113 -9.25 -5.56 -2.83
C ILE A 113 -8.11 -4.55 -2.75
N VAL A 114 -7.78 -4.11 -1.53
CA VAL A 114 -6.70 -3.13 -1.31
C VAL A 114 -5.38 -3.68 -1.82
N LYS A 115 -5.07 -4.95 -1.55
CA LYS A 115 -3.84 -5.60 -2.01
C LYS A 115 -3.76 -5.69 -3.54
N GLU A 116 -4.86 -6.05 -4.21
CA GLU A 116 -4.91 -6.08 -5.68
C GLU A 116 -4.64 -4.71 -6.30
N ILE A 117 -5.24 -3.66 -5.74
CA ILE A 117 -5.04 -2.29 -6.21
C ILE A 117 -3.61 -1.82 -5.91
N GLU A 118 -3.08 -2.13 -4.72
CA GLU A 118 -1.72 -1.75 -4.33
C GLU A 118 -0.66 -2.39 -5.25
N ILE A 119 -0.83 -3.65 -5.62
CA ILE A 119 0.04 -4.34 -6.60
C ILE A 119 0.04 -3.59 -7.94
N LYS A 120 -1.13 -3.13 -8.41
CA LYS A 120 -1.25 -2.35 -9.64
C LYS A 120 -0.60 -0.96 -9.53
N CYS A 121 -0.44 -0.44 -8.32
CA CYS A 121 0.20 0.87 -8.06
C CYS A 121 1.72 0.80 -7.88
N ASN A 122 2.33 -0.40 -7.81
CA ASN A 122 3.67 -0.57 -7.26
C ASN A 122 4.81 0.04 -8.12
N ASP A 123 4.55 0.30 -9.41
CA ASP A 123 5.52 0.93 -10.32
C ASP A 123 5.40 2.47 -10.36
N THR A 124 4.55 3.07 -9.52
CA THR A 124 4.23 4.52 -9.56
C THR A 124 4.94 5.31 -8.44
N LEU A 125 5.48 6.49 -8.78
CA LEU A 125 6.08 7.44 -7.81
C LEU A 125 5.08 7.91 -6.73
N ASN A 126 5.54 8.14 -5.50
CA ASN A 126 4.72 8.36 -4.29
C ASN A 126 3.57 9.39 -4.42
N GLU A 127 3.81 10.59 -4.96
CA GLU A 127 2.75 11.61 -5.10
C GLU A 127 1.66 11.22 -6.11
N THR A 128 2.05 10.49 -7.16
CA THR A 128 1.12 9.95 -8.17
C THR A 128 0.45 8.67 -7.68
N LYS A 129 1.10 7.89 -6.80
CA LYS A 129 0.63 6.60 -6.28
C LYS A 129 -0.72 6.74 -5.58
N ARG A 130 -0.89 7.78 -4.74
CA ARG A 130 -2.18 8.08 -4.09
C ARG A 130 -3.30 8.35 -5.11
N GLN A 131 -3.01 9.16 -6.14
CA GLN A 131 -4.01 9.50 -7.16
C GLN A 131 -4.39 8.29 -8.02
N VAL A 132 -3.40 7.47 -8.39
CA VAL A 132 -3.61 6.21 -9.11
C VAL A 132 -4.41 5.23 -8.26
N PHE A 133 -4.07 5.08 -6.98
CA PHE A 133 -4.82 4.22 -6.07
C PHE A 133 -6.28 4.68 -5.95
N LYS A 134 -6.52 5.98 -5.73
CA LYS A 134 -7.87 6.57 -5.72
C LYS A 134 -8.62 6.23 -7.00
N SER A 135 -8.01 6.49 -8.15
CA SER A 135 -8.63 6.20 -9.46
C SER A 135 -8.96 4.72 -9.63
N LEU A 136 -8.03 3.83 -9.31
CA LEU A 136 -8.23 2.38 -9.46
C LEU A 136 -9.28 1.84 -8.49
N LEU A 137 -9.34 2.37 -7.26
CA LEU A 137 -10.39 2.02 -6.30
C LEU A 137 -11.76 2.48 -6.81
N ILE A 138 -11.86 3.71 -7.32
CA ILE A 138 -13.10 4.22 -7.93
C ILE A 138 -13.50 3.34 -9.11
N THR A 139 -12.56 3.01 -10.00
CA THR A 139 -12.78 2.12 -11.15
C THR A 139 -13.27 0.75 -10.70
N TYR A 140 -12.59 0.12 -9.73
CA TYR A 140 -13.01 -1.18 -9.19
C TYR A 140 -14.44 -1.14 -8.65
N LEU A 141 -14.79 -0.08 -7.91
CA LEU A 141 -16.14 0.10 -7.38
C LEU A 141 -17.17 0.45 -8.48
N SER A 142 -16.73 1.02 -9.61
CA SER A 142 -17.60 1.48 -10.71
C SER A 142 -17.77 0.48 -11.85
N GLU A 143 -16.81 -0.43 -12.09
CA GLU A 143 -16.87 -1.46 -13.15
C GLU A 143 -18.08 -2.42 -12.95
N ASP A 144 -18.66 -2.48 -11.75
CA ASP A 144 -19.91 -3.19 -11.48
C ASP A 144 -21.19 -2.41 -11.87
N LEU A 145 -21.13 -1.10 -12.18
CA LEU A 145 -22.31 -0.31 -12.61
C LEU A 145 -22.82 -0.70 -14.00
N ASP A 146 -21.92 -1.09 -14.90
CA ASP A 146 -22.28 -1.38 -16.29
C ASP A 146 -22.77 -2.83 -16.47
N THR A 147 -22.52 -3.72 -15.51
CA THR A 147 -22.94 -5.13 -15.59
C THR A 147 -24.30 -5.42 -14.95
N GLU A 148 -24.75 -4.63 -13.98
CA GLU A 148 -26.07 -4.81 -13.36
C GLU A 148 -27.27 -4.37 -14.23
N GLN A 149 -27.04 -3.60 -15.30
CA GLN A 149 -28.12 -3.28 -16.26
C GLN A 149 -28.42 -4.40 -17.27
N SER A 150 -27.60 -5.45 -17.35
CA SER A 150 -27.72 -6.46 -18.41
C SER A 150 -28.18 -7.85 -17.98
N ASN A 151 -28.20 -8.25 -16.71
CA ASN A 151 -28.51 -9.65 -16.36
C ASN A 151 -29.39 -9.80 -15.11
N TYR A 152 -30.68 -9.94 -15.35
CA TYR A 152 -31.63 -10.51 -14.40
C TYR A 152 -31.70 -12.04 -14.64
N THR A 153 -30.75 -12.81 -14.12
CA THR A 153 -30.93 -14.25 -13.83
C THR A 153 -29.80 -14.76 -12.91
N ASP A 154 -30.24 -15.47 -11.88
CA ASP A 154 -29.55 -16.51 -11.12
C ASP A 154 -28.67 -16.14 -9.92
N TYR A 155 -29.17 -16.58 -8.76
CA TYR A 155 -28.55 -16.57 -7.45
C TYR A 155 -27.32 -17.47 -7.41
N THR A 156 -26.14 -16.91 -7.19
CA THR A 156 -25.07 -17.52 -6.38
C THR A 156 -24.23 -16.43 -5.72
N THR A 157 -23.91 -16.63 -4.44
CA THR A 157 -22.99 -15.90 -3.55
C THR A 157 -22.27 -14.67 -4.13
N SER A 158 -22.81 -13.47 -3.90
CA SER A 158 -22.24 -12.18 -4.31
C SER A 158 -21.04 -11.79 -3.43
N THR A 159 -19.84 -11.78 -4.01
CA THR A 159 -18.65 -11.11 -3.47
C THR A 159 -18.52 -9.67 -3.98
N LYS A 160 -19.61 -9.09 -4.50
CA LYS A 160 -19.58 -7.83 -5.25
C LYS A 160 -19.98 -6.62 -4.40
N PRO A 161 -19.41 -5.43 -4.67
CA PRO A 161 -19.88 -4.17 -4.11
C PRO A 161 -21.36 -3.95 -4.41
N HIS A 162 -22.10 -3.44 -3.45
CA HIS A 162 -23.52 -3.10 -3.64
C HIS A 162 -23.73 -1.58 -3.54
N LYS A 163 -24.44 -1.02 -4.52
CA LYS A 163 -24.81 0.39 -4.57
C LYS A 163 -25.99 0.65 -3.63
N LYS A 164 -25.88 1.68 -2.79
CA LYS A 164 -27.03 2.23 -2.05
C LYS A 164 -27.29 3.68 -2.46
N ALA A 165 -28.57 4.03 -2.54
CA ALA A 165 -28.98 5.43 -2.60
C ALA A 165 -28.83 6.05 -1.20
N GLU A 166 -28.36 7.30 -1.13
CA GLU A 166 -28.48 8.08 0.12
C GLU A 166 -29.97 8.21 0.46
N GLU A 167 -30.40 7.61 1.57
CA GLU A 167 -31.69 7.93 2.18
C GLU A 167 -31.59 9.33 2.78
N LEU A 168 -32.38 10.26 2.22
CA LEU A 168 -32.44 11.70 2.57
C LEU A 168 -32.89 11.95 4.02
#